data_AF-A0AAN1WG29-F1
#
_entry.id   AF-A0AAN1WG29-F1
#
_cell.length_a   1.000
_cell.length_b   1.000
_cell.length_c   1.000
_cell.angle_alpha   90.00
_cell.angle_beta   90.00
_cell.angle_gamma   90.00
#
_symmetry.space_group_name_H-M   'P 1'
#
loop_
_entity.id
_entity.type
_entity.pdbx_description
1 polymer ?
#
loop_
_entity_poly.entity_id
_entity_poly.type
_entity_poly.pdbx_seq_one_letter_code
_entity_poly.pdbx_strand_id
1 'polypeptide(L)'
;MSDNDEKHWKFIISISVTVILAFCGYLYTWNQARNDAQYNAQLERVNSQLKEFYGPLYVLTEAEELSFEQFLKHTRPNQGRAFWNVNNPPNEEQKKAWRQWISAVTIPNYERMELIILQHSDLIIEDDIPKPLLDLSSHIAGYKPVLAAWKGGDYSRNWSFTNFPQEVRSHLKERYVFLKNRQRSLIGLVTASNPNKLMHPTAKAAAD
;
A
#
# COMPACT_ATOMS: atom_id res chain seq x y z
N MET A 1 5.85 54.84 52.34
CA MET A 1 6.54 53.66 51.79
C MET A 1 8.02 53.87 52.02
N SER A 2 8.71 52.98 52.74
CA SER A 2 10.16 53.14 52.95
C SER A 2 10.91 52.74 51.67
N ASP A 3 12.09 53.31 51.41
CA ASP A 3 12.97 52.96 50.27
C ASP A 3 13.29 51.45 50.22
N ASN A 4 13.18 50.76 51.35
CA ASN A 4 13.33 49.31 51.46
C ASN A 4 12.15 48.55 50.83
N ASP A 5 10.91 49.01 51.06
CA ASP A 5 9.71 48.42 50.48
C ASP A 5 9.73 48.53 48.95
N GLU A 6 10.28 49.64 48.42
CA GLU A 6 10.42 49.85 46.98
C GLU A 6 11.41 48.85 46.34
N LYS A 7 12.50 48.53 47.01
CA LYS A 7 13.48 47.54 46.53
C LYS A 7 12.92 46.12 46.60
N HIS A 8 12.16 45.80 47.65
CA HIS A 8 11.56 44.48 47.83
C HIS A 8 10.51 44.15 46.75
N TRP A 9 9.60 45.06 46.38
CA TRP A 9 8.60 44.74 45.34
C TRP A 9 9.23 44.63 43.94
N LYS A 10 10.23 45.47 43.61
CA LYS A 10 10.98 45.38 42.34
C LYS A 10 11.68 44.03 42.20
N PHE A 11 12.27 43.54 43.28
CA PHE A 11 12.90 42.22 43.32
C PHE A 11 11.89 41.08 43.13
N ILE A 12 10.74 41.14 43.82
CA ILE A 12 9.66 40.15 43.69
C ILE A 12 9.14 40.11 42.25
N ILE A 13 8.96 41.26 41.59
CA ILE A 13 8.54 41.31 40.19
C ILE A 13 9.57 40.69 39.27
N SER A 14 10.85 41.01 39.45
CA SER A 14 11.92 40.45 38.60
C SER A 14 11.96 38.92 38.67
N ILE A 15 11.86 38.35 39.88
CA ILE A 15 11.77 36.89 40.07
C ILE A 15 10.51 36.34 39.43
N SER A 16 9.35 36.97 39.66
CA SER A 16 8.07 36.53 39.11
C SER A 16 8.10 36.49 37.59
N VAL A 17 8.63 37.53 36.94
CA VAL A 17 8.80 37.59 35.49
C VAL A 17 9.72 36.47 35.01
N THR A 18 10.82 36.20 35.70
CA THR A 18 11.77 35.13 35.34
C THR A 18 11.12 33.75 35.43
N VAL A 19 10.38 33.49 36.52
CA VAL A 19 9.66 32.23 36.72
C VAL A 19 8.57 32.03 35.65
N ILE A 20 7.80 33.08 35.35
CA ILE A 20 6.77 33.03 34.31
C ILE A 20 7.40 32.77 32.94
N LEU A 21 8.49 33.45 32.58
CA LEU A 21 9.19 33.22 31.31
C LEU A 21 9.75 31.81 31.20
N ALA A 22 10.37 31.29 32.27
CA ALA A 22 10.87 29.92 32.31
C ALA A 22 9.73 28.90 32.14
N PHE A 23 8.60 29.12 32.82
CA PHE A 23 7.42 28.25 32.72
C PHE A 23 6.79 28.28 31.32
N CYS A 24 6.63 29.47 30.73
CA CYS A 24 6.16 29.63 29.35
C CYS A 24 7.09 28.95 28.34
N GLY A 25 8.41 29.10 28.51
CA GLY A 25 9.40 28.41 27.68
C GLY A 25 9.28 26.90 27.78
N TYR A 26 9.14 26.36 29.00
CA TYR A 26 8.93 24.93 29.23
C TYR A 26 7.65 24.41 28.56
N LEU A 27 6.53 25.11 28.71
CA LEU A 27 5.26 24.73 28.06
C LEU A 27 5.37 24.74 26.53
N TYR A 28 6.05 25.75 25.97
CA TYR A 28 6.31 25.82 24.54
C TYR A 28 7.14 24.62 24.06
N THR A 29 8.26 24.32 24.72
CA THR A 29 9.11 23.18 24.37
C THR A 29 8.39 21.85 24.52
N TRP A 30 7.57 21.68 25.57
CA TRP A 30 6.78 20.46 25.78
C TRP A 30 5.75 20.24 24.67
N ASN A 31 5.03 21.28 24.27
CA ASN A 31 4.08 21.20 23.16
C ASN A 31 4.78 20.93 21.83
N GLN A 32 5.92 21.58 21.58
CA GLN A 32 6.74 21.33 20.38
C GLN A 32 7.20 19.87 20.33
N ALA A 33 7.75 19.34 21.43
CA ALA A 33 8.20 17.95 21.52
C ALA A 33 7.06 16.94 21.26
N ARG A 34 5.84 17.23 21.73
CA ARG A 34 4.67 16.38 21.44
C ARG A 34 4.27 16.44 19.98
N ASN A 35 4.28 17.63 19.37
CA ASN A 35 3.97 17.79 17.95
C ASN A 35 4.99 17.07 17.06
N ASP A 36 6.28 17.23 17.36
CA ASP A 36 7.36 16.55 16.63
C ASP A 36 7.24 15.03 16.77
N ALA A 37 6.94 14.53 17.98
CA ALA A 37 6.72 13.10 18.21
C ALA A 37 5.53 12.55 17.40
N GLN A 38 4.40 13.26 17.38
CA GLN A 38 3.23 12.86 16.59
C GLN A 38 3.52 12.87 15.09
N TYR A 39 4.20 13.91 14.61
CA TYR A 39 4.56 14.04 13.21
C TYR A 39 5.51 12.91 12.76
N ASN A 40 6.55 12.65 13.56
CA ASN A 40 7.51 11.58 13.30
C ASN A 40 6.83 10.21 13.34
N ALA A 41 5.93 9.96 14.30
CA ALA A 41 5.16 8.72 14.37
C ALA A 41 4.27 8.52 13.13
N GLN A 42 3.60 9.57 12.65
CA GLN A 42 2.80 9.50 11.43
C GLN A 42 3.65 9.25 10.19
N LEU A 43 4.81 9.93 10.07
CA LEU A 43 5.71 9.74 8.95
C LEU A 43 6.28 8.32 8.94
N GLU A 44 6.69 7.83 10.10
CA GLU A 44 7.20 6.46 10.25
C GLU A 44 6.14 5.44 9.87
N ARG A 45 4.90 5.62 10.36
CA ARG A 45 3.79 4.75 10.00
C ARG A 45 3.57 4.73 8.49
N VAL A 46 3.49 5.89 7.84
CA VAL A 46 3.31 5.98 6.38
C VAL A 46 4.48 5.35 5.62
N ASN A 47 5.71 5.51 6.12
CA ASN A 47 6.89 4.89 5.54
C ASN A 47 6.81 3.37 5.61
N SER A 48 6.45 2.79 6.76
CA SER A 48 6.24 1.35 6.89
C SER A 48 5.14 0.86 5.97
N GLN A 49 4.00 1.56 5.91
CA GLN A 49 2.89 1.18 5.00
C GLN A 49 3.33 1.15 3.53
N LEU A 50 4.14 2.12 3.10
CA LEU A 50 4.69 2.16 1.74
C LEU A 50 5.76 1.09 1.51
N LYS A 51 6.67 0.91 2.46
CA LYS A 51 7.86 0.07 2.30
C LYS A 51 7.55 -1.42 2.46
N GLU A 52 6.68 -1.76 3.39
CA GLU A 52 6.49 -3.14 3.86
C GLU A 52 5.18 -3.74 3.34
N PHE A 53 4.17 -2.92 3.02
CA PHE A 53 2.86 -3.41 2.59
C PHE A 53 2.48 -2.97 1.17
N TYR A 54 2.01 -1.73 1.01
CA TYR A 54 1.37 -1.28 -0.24
C TYR A 54 2.36 -1.15 -1.40
N GLY A 55 3.62 -0.78 -1.16
CA GLY A 55 4.63 -0.68 -2.21
C GLY A 55 4.96 -2.05 -2.81
N PRO A 56 5.43 -3.03 -2.00
CA PRO A 56 5.71 -4.37 -2.49
C PRO A 56 4.50 -5.05 -3.14
N LEU A 57 3.32 -4.98 -2.53
CA LEU A 57 2.10 -5.56 -3.12
C LEU A 57 1.75 -4.92 -4.46
N TYR A 58 1.75 -3.59 -4.54
CA TYR A 58 1.47 -2.89 -5.80
C TYR A 58 2.45 -3.30 -6.90
N VAL A 59 3.76 -3.26 -6.61
CA VAL A 59 4.81 -3.65 -7.58
C VAL A 59 4.64 -5.10 -8.03
N LEU A 60 4.41 -6.04 -7.10
CA LEU A 60 4.25 -7.44 -7.45
C LEU A 60 3.00 -7.66 -8.32
N THR A 61 1.88 -6.99 -8.03
CA THR A 61 0.64 -7.15 -8.82
C THR A 61 0.75 -6.55 -10.21
N GLU A 62 1.40 -5.39 -10.37
CA GLU A 62 1.62 -4.80 -11.69
C GLU A 62 2.66 -5.57 -12.50
N ALA A 63 3.73 -6.05 -11.86
CA ALA A 63 4.73 -6.89 -12.51
C ALA A 63 4.11 -8.22 -13.00
N GLU A 64 3.21 -8.82 -12.21
CA GLU A 64 2.50 -10.03 -12.59
C GLU A 64 1.66 -9.81 -13.85
N GLU A 65 0.81 -8.77 -13.88
CA GLU A 65 0.00 -8.43 -15.05
C GLU A 65 0.86 -8.21 -16.30
N LEU A 66 1.89 -7.35 -16.20
CA LEU A 66 2.75 -7.01 -17.34
C LEU A 66 3.48 -8.25 -17.86
N SER A 67 3.97 -9.09 -16.95
CA SER A 67 4.69 -10.31 -17.29
C SER A 67 3.75 -11.35 -17.91
N PHE A 68 2.51 -11.44 -17.42
CA PHE A 68 1.47 -12.31 -17.96
C PHE A 68 1.06 -11.90 -19.38
N GLU A 69 0.90 -10.61 -19.64
CA GLU A 69 0.63 -10.10 -20.98
C GLU A 69 1.73 -10.48 -21.99
N GLN A 70 3.01 -10.42 -21.56
CA GLN A 70 4.12 -10.85 -22.42
C GLN A 70 4.14 -12.36 -22.64
N PHE A 71 3.86 -13.14 -21.59
CA PHE A 71 3.69 -14.59 -21.70
C PHE A 71 2.61 -14.97 -22.71
N LEU A 72 1.46 -14.28 -22.68
CA LEU A 72 0.38 -14.50 -23.64
C LEU A 72 0.76 -14.13 -25.07
N LYS A 73 1.45 -13.00 -25.27
CA LYS A 73 1.93 -12.59 -26.60
C LYS A 73 2.85 -13.64 -27.24
N HIS A 74 3.70 -14.27 -26.42
CA HIS A 74 4.63 -15.29 -26.90
C HIS A 74 3.94 -16.65 -27.11
N THR A 75 3.08 -17.06 -26.19
CA THR A 75 2.50 -18.42 -26.17
C THR A 75 1.23 -18.53 -27.02
N ARG A 76 0.46 -17.44 -27.13
CA ARG A 76 -0.86 -17.40 -27.78
C ARG A 76 -1.10 -16.07 -28.54
N PRO A 77 -0.29 -15.74 -29.56
CA PRO A 77 -0.45 -14.48 -30.30
C PRO A 77 -1.83 -14.37 -30.95
N ASN A 78 -2.45 -13.18 -30.86
CA ASN A 78 -3.76 -12.83 -31.43
C ASN A 78 -4.97 -13.60 -30.86
N GLN A 79 -4.87 -14.20 -29.66
CA GLN A 79 -5.95 -15.01 -29.07
C GLN A 79 -6.61 -14.38 -27.83
N GLY A 80 -6.35 -13.09 -27.58
CA GLY A 80 -6.90 -12.34 -26.44
C GLY A 80 -6.25 -12.71 -25.10
N ARG A 81 -6.87 -12.25 -23.99
CA ARG A 81 -6.35 -12.46 -22.63
C ARG A 81 -6.68 -13.83 -22.02
N ALA A 82 -7.77 -14.47 -22.46
CA ALA A 82 -8.22 -15.72 -21.87
C ALA A 82 -7.36 -16.89 -22.35
N PHE A 83 -6.41 -17.34 -21.52
CA PHE A 83 -5.58 -18.49 -21.84
C PHE A 83 -6.39 -19.79 -21.99
N TRP A 84 -7.41 -19.99 -21.15
CA TRP A 84 -8.30 -21.16 -21.19
C TRP A 84 -9.60 -20.81 -21.90
N ASN A 85 -9.56 -20.69 -23.23
CA ASN A 85 -10.72 -20.36 -24.06
C ASN A 85 -11.37 -21.64 -24.62
N VAL A 86 -12.67 -21.83 -24.42
CA VAL A 86 -13.40 -23.02 -24.91
C VAL A 86 -13.46 -23.07 -26.44
N ASN A 87 -13.58 -21.92 -27.11
CA ASN A 87 -13.64 -21.83 -28.57
C ASN A 87 -12.27 -21.99 -29.22
N ASN A 88 -11.19 -21.80 -28.44
CA ASN A 88 -9.82 -21.94 -28.91
C ASN A 88 -8.95 -22.51 -27.76
N PRO A 89 -9.09 -23.81 -27.45
CA PRO A 89 -8.41 -24.40 -26.30
C PRO A 89 -6.88 -24.44 -26.53
N PRO A 90 -6.06 -24.34 -25.47
CA PRO A 90 -4.61 -24.47 -25.62
C PRO A 90 -4.24 -25.87 -26.09
N ASN A 91 -3.24 -25.96 -26.97
CA ASN A 91 -2.61 -27.24 -27.31
C ASN A 91 -1.70 -27.73 -26.16
N GLU A 92 -1.21 -28.97 -26.23
CA GLU A 92 -0.40 -29.56 -25.14
C GLU A 92 0.90 -28.80 -24.84
N GLU A 93 1.55 -28.23 -25.85
CA GLU A 93 2.76 -27.42 -25.68
C GLU A 93 2.45 -26.13 -24.91
N GLN A 94 1.36 -25.45 -25.27
CA GLN A 94 0.87 -24.27 -24.56
C GLN A 94 0.47 -24.61 -23.13
N LYS A 95 -0.23 -25.72 -22.89
CA LYS A 95 -0.58 -26.17 -21.53
C LYS A 95 0.68 -26.43 -20.70
N LYS A 96 1.71 -27.04 -21.29
CA LYS A 96 3.00 -27.25 -20.64
C LYS A 96 3.68 -25.92 -20.31
N ALA A 97 3.71 -24.97 -21.25
CA ALA A 97 4.24 -23.63 -21.05
C ALA A 97 3.50 -22.88 -19.93
N TRP A 98 2.17 -23.00 -19.86
CA TRP A 98 1.36 -22.46 -18.76
C TRP A 98 1.78 -23.03 -17.40
N ARG A 99 1.88 -24.36 -17.28
CA ARG A 99 2.27 -24.97 -16.00
C ARG A 99 3.68 -24.54 -15.58
N GLN A 100 4.59 -24.43 -16.53
CA GLN A 100 5.95 -23.93 -16.29
C GLN A 100 5.92 -22.47 -15.83
N TRP A 101 5.17 -21.61 -16.52
CA TRP A 101 5.00 -20.19 -16.16
C TRP A 101 4.42 -20.03 -14.75
N ILE A 102 3.31 -20.71 -14.47
CA ILE A 102 2.66 -20.65 -13.15
C ILE A 102 3.63 -21.09 -12.06
N SER A 103 4.30 -22.23 -12.25
CA SER A 103 5.19 -22.80 -11.23
C SER A 103 6.45 -21.96 -11.00
N ALA A 104 7.01 -21.37 -12.07
CA ALA A 104 8.29 -20.65 -12.00
C ALA A 104 8.15 -19.16 -11.67
N VAL A 105 7.02 -18.54 -12.00
CA VAL A 105 6.83 -17.08 -11.91
C VAL A 105 5.65 -16.72 -11.02
N THR A 106 4.46 -17.20 -11.36
CA THR A 106 3.22 -16.77 -10.69
C THR A 106 3.16 -17.22 -9.24
N ILE A 107 3.42 -18.50 -8.96
CA ILE A 107 3.34 -19.04 -7.59
C ILE A 107 4.37 -18.38 -6.66
N PRO A 108 5.65 -18.25 -7.01
CA PRO A 108 6.61 -17.53 -6.16
C PRO A 108 6.19 -16.08 -5.86
N ASN A 109 5.56 -15.39 -6.82
CA ASN A 109 5.05 -14.04 -6.58
C ASN A 109 3.83 -14.04 -5.66
N TYR A 110 2.91 -14.99 -5.84
CA TYR A 110 1.75 -15.17 -4.99
C TYR A 110 2.13 -15.52 -3.56
N GLU A 111 3.12 -16.39 -3.35
CA GLU A 111 3.63 -16.70 -2.00
C GLU A 111 4.20 -15.45 -1.31
N ARG A 112 4.90 -14.57 -2.04
CA ARG A 112 5.36 -13.28 -1.50
C ARG A 112 4.20 -12.36 -1.15
N MET A 113 3.18 -12.27 -1.99
CA MET A 113 1.99 -11.46 -1.72
C MET A 113 1.23 -11.98 -0.48
N GLU A 114 1.01 -13.29 -0.40
CA GLU A 114 0.38 -13.94 0.78
C GLU A 114 1.19 -13.65 2.04
N LEU A 115 2.51 -13.76 1.97
CA LEU A 115 3.40 -13.47 3.10
C LEU A 115 3.30 -12.01 3.57
N ILE A 116 3.31 -11.04 2.64
CA ILE A 116 3.15 -9.63 2.97
C ILE A 116 1.79 -9.38 3.64
N ILE A 117 0.71 -9.93 3.09
CA ILE A 117 -0.64 -9.77 3.66
C ILE A 117 -0.69 -10.32 5.08
N LEU A 118 -0.09 -11.48 5.34
CA LEU A 118 -0.11 -12.13 6.65
C LEU A 118 0.81 -11.45 7.68
N GLN A 119 2.01 -11.02 7.28
CA GLN A 119 3.01 -10.48 8.20
C GLN A 119 2.79 -9.00 8.54
N HIS A 120 2.16 -8.27 7.62
CA HIS A 120 2.04 -6.82 7.68
C HIS A 120 0.58 -6.37 7.62
N SER A 121 -0.37 -7.23 8.02
CA SER A 121 -1.80 -6.88 8.06
C SER A 121 -2.08 -5.69 8.97
N ASP A 122 -1.23 -5.48 9.99
CA ASP A 122 -1.34 -4.32 10.86
C ASP A 122 -1.16 -3.01 10.09
N LEU A 123 -0.46 -2.99 8.95
CA LEU A 123 -0.19 -1.80 8.13
C LEU A 123 -1.35 -1.41 7.18
N ILE A 124 -2.45 -2.16 7.18
CA ILE A 124 -3.66 -1.80 6.42
C ILE A 124 -4.20 -0.44 6.89
N ILE A 125 -4.64 0.40 5.95
CA ILE A 125 -5.13 1.76 6.23
C ILE A 125 -6.58 1.71 6.72
N GLU A 126 -7.36 0.80 6.17
CA GLU A 126 -8.76 0.55 6.51
C GLU A 126 -8.91 -0.08 7.89
N ASP A 127 -10.08 0.14 8.51
CA ASP A 127 -10.41 -0.43 9.82
C ASP A 127 -10.55 -1.97 9.78
N ASP A 128 -10.94 -2.50 8.62
CA ASP A 128 -11.08 -3.94 8.33
C ASP A 128 -10.24 -4.32 7.10
N ILE A 129 -9.89 -5.61 6.99
CA ILE A 129 -9.16 -6.14 5.84
C ILE A 129 -10.00 -5.97 4.56
N PRO A 130 -9.51 -5.22 3.55
CA PRO A 130 -10.25 -4.99 2.31
C PRO A 130 -10.57 -6.29 1.57
N LYS A 131 -11.81 -6.39 1.07
CA LYS A 131 -12.27 -7.55 0.27
C LYS A 131 -11.31 -7.93 -0.87
N PRO A 132 -10.73 -7.00 -1.66
CA PRO A 132 -9.79 -7.38 -2.72
C PRO A 132 -8.56 -8.16 -2.23
N LEU A 133 -8.08 -7.90 -1.00
CA LEU A 133 -6.96 -8.63 -0.40
C LEU A 133 -7.39 -10.03 0.09
N LEU A 134 -8.61 -10.14 0.61
CA LEU A 134 -9.21 -11.44 0.97
C LEU A 134 -9.44 -12.31 -0.27
N ASP A 135 -9.96 -11.73 -1.35
CA ASP A 135 -10.17 -12.42 -2.61
C ASP A 135 -8.83 -12.86 -3.22
N LEU A 136 -7.78 -12.04 -3.10
CA LEU A 136 -6.44 -12.40 -3.55
C LEU A 136 -5.92 -13.59 -2.74
N SER A 137 -6.06 -13.55 -1.42
CA SER A 137 -5.67 -14.66 -0.54
C SER A 137 -6.45 -15.95 -0.88
N SER A 138 -7.74 -15.84 -1.18
CA SER A 138 -8.57 -16.97 -1.65
C SER A 138 -8.09 -17.52 -2.99
N HIS A 139 -7.74 -16.65 -3.94
CA HIS A 139 -7.18 -17.04 -5.23
C HIS A 139 -5.87 -17.82 -5.08
N ILE A 140 -4.96 -17.32 -4.24
CA ILE A 140 -3.67 -17.96 -3.96
C ILE A 140 -3.88 -19.31 -3.27
N ALA A 141 -4.74 -19.36 -2.25
CA ALA A 141 -5.10 -20.61 -1.57
C ALA A 141 -5.69 -21.64 -2.54
N GLY A 142 -6.50 -21.21 -3.50
CA GLY A 142 -7.09 -22.07 -4.51
C GLY A 142 -6.07 -22.73 -5.46
N TYR A 143 -4.84 -22.20 -5.58
CA TYR A 143 -3.77 -22.86 -6.32
C TYR A 143 -3.08 -24.00 -5.55
N LYS A 144 -3.10 -23.98 -4.21
CA LYS A 144 -2.43 -25.00 -3.37
C LYS A 144 -2.81 -26.45 -3.75
N PRO A 145 -4.10 -26.83 -3.83
CA PRO A 145 -4.50 -28.16 -4.28
C PRO A 145 -4.14 -28.45 -5.75
N VAL A 146 -4.14 -27.44 -6.64
CA VAL A 146 -3.74 -27.60 -8.04
C VAL A 146 -2.27 -28.00 -8.14
N LEU A 147 -1.40 -27.30 -7.41
CA LEU A 147 0.03 -27.61 -7.37
C LEU A 147 0.32 -28.97 -6.75
N ALA A 148 -0.44 -29.37 -5.73
CA ALA A 148 -0.32 -30.70 -5.14
C ALA A 148 -0.66 -31.79 -6.16
N ALA A 149 -1.73 -31.63 -6.93
CA ALA A 149 -2.10 -32.54 -8.01
C ALA A 149 -1.01 -32.62 -9.11
N TRP A 150 -0.46 -31.46 -9.51
CA TRP A 150 0.60 -31.40 -10.51
C TRP A 150 1.87 -32.16 -10.10
N LYS A 151 2.23 -32.15 -8.81
CA LYS A 151 3.34 -32.94 -8.27
C LYS A 151 3.10 -34.44 -8.38
N GLY A 152 1.85 -34.88 -8.31
CA GLY A 152 1.42 -36.26 -8.53
C GLY A 152 1.23 -36.65 -10.00
N GLY A 153 1.50 -35.73 -10.94
CA GLY A 153 1.30 -35.96 -12.38
C GLY A 153 -0.15 -35.76 -12.87
N ASP A 154 -1.07 -35.34 -11.99
CA ASP A 154 -2.43 -35.01 -12.38
C ASP A 154 -2.51 -33.55 -12.86
N TYR A 155 -2.74 -33.39 -14.16
CA TYR A 155 -2.90 -32.09 -14.82
C TYR A 155 -4.33 -31.80 -15.28
N SER A 156 -5.34 -32.51 -14.72
CA SER A 156 -6.75 -32.34 -15.05
C SER A 156 -7.27 -30.93 -14.77
N ARG A 157 -6.72 -30.26 -13.76
CA ARG A 157 -6.98 -28.86 -13.41
C ARG A 157 -5.74 -28.02 -13.61
N ASN A 158 -5.89 -26.85 -14.23
CA ASN A 158 -4.76 -25.98 -14.55
C ASN A 158 -4.84 -24.55 -13.95
N TRP A 159 -5.89 -24.22 -13.22
CA TRP A 159 -6.14 -22.89 -12.66
C TRP A 159 -6.79 -22.98 -11.28
N SER A 160 -6.70 -21.88 -10.52
CA SER A 160 -7.29 -21.74 -9.18
C SER A 160 -8.81 -21.89 -9.18
N PHE A 161 -9.39 -22.30 -8.05
CA PHE A 161 -10.84 -22.37 -7.86
C PHE A 161 -11.51 -20.99 -7.82
N THR A 162 -10.76 -19.97 -7.41
CA THR A 162 -11.21 -18.58 -7.39
C THR A 162 -10.48 -17.83 -8.50
N ASN A 163 -11.16 -16.94 -9.22
CA ASN A 163 -10.51 -16.11 -10.23
C ASN A 163 -9.60 -15.07 -9.55
N PHE A 164 -8.57 -14.60 -10.28
CA PHE A 164 -7.74 -13.50 -9.79
C PHE A 164 -8.60 -12.23 -9.64
N PRO A 165 -8.59 -11.55 -8.50
CA PRO A 165 -9.42 -10.36 -8.26
C PRO A 165 -8.87 -9.16 -9.03
N GLN A 166 -9.62 -8.66 -10.01
CA GLN A 166 -9.16 -7.54 -10.85
C GLN A 166 -9.07 -6.23 -10.05
N GLU A 167 -9.92 -6.10 -9.04
CA GLU A 167 -10.04 -4.94 -8.17
C GLU A 167 -8.83 -4.74 -7.24
N VAL A 168 -8.02 -5.79 -7.03
CA VAL A 168 -6.86 -5.70 -6.13
C VAL A 168 -5.83 -4.68 -6.64
N ARG A 169 -5.66 -4.59 -7.96
CA ARG A 169 -4.70 -3.68 -8.58
C ARG A 169 -5.12 -2.22 -8.42
N SER A 170 -6.37 -1.90 -8.73
CA SER A 170 -6.89 -0.53 -8.56
C SER A 170 -6.84 -0.12 -7.10
N HIS A 171 -7.26 -1.01 -6.20
CA HIS A 171 -7.17 -0.78 -4.75
C HIS A 171 -5.74 -0.47 -4.30
N LEU A 172 -4.77 -1.34 -4.62
CA LEU A 172 -3.37 -1.15 -4.22
C LEU A 172 -2.76 0.13 -4.82
N LYS A 173 -3.07 0.43 -6.08
CA LYS A 173 -2.62 1.66 -6.75
C LYS A 173 -3.15 2.90 -6.06
N GLU A 174 -4.45 2.94 -5.77
CA GLU A 174 -5.09 4.07 -5.09
C GLU A 174 -4.48 4.31 -3.71
N ARG A 175 -4.28 3.24 -2.92
CA ARG A 175 -3.66 3.34 -1.60
C ARG A 175 -2.20 3.73 -1.65
N TYR A 176 -1.43 3.19 -2.59
CA TYR A 176 -0.04 3.58 -2.79
C TYR A 176 0.09 5.07 -3.14
N VAL A 177 -0.72 5.57 -4.07
CA VAL A 177 -0.72 7.00 -4.45
C VAL A 177 -1.14 7.89 -3.28
N PHE A 178 -2.19 7.50 -2.55
CA PHE A 178 -2.65 8.20 -1.35
C PHE A 178 -1.52 8.33 -0.31
N LEU A 179 -0.85 7.22 0.01
CA LEU A 179 0.26 7.21 0.97
C LEU A 179 1.47 8.02 0.48
N LYS A 180 1.83 7.96 -0.81
CA LYS A 180 2.90 8.79 -1.37
C LYS A 180 2.60 10.28 -1.24
N ASN A 181 1.35 10.70 -1.43
CA ASN A 181 0.95 12.09 -1.24
C ASN A 181 0.95 12.47 0.24
N ARG A 182 0.51 11.57 1.13
CA ARG A 182 0.59 11.78 2.58
C ARG A 182 2.04 11.93 3.05
N GLN A 183 2.94 11.08 2.57
CA GLN A 183 4.38 11.14 2.85
C GLN A 183 4.99 12.48 2.43
N ARG A 184 4.60 13.01 1.26
CA ARG A 184 5.07 14.33 0.78
C ARG A 184 4.47 15.51 1.55
N SER A 185 3.31 15.33 2.19
CA SER A 185 2.64 16.37 2.98
C SER A 185 3.19 16.46 4.40
N LEU A 186 3.43 15.30 5.03
CA LEU A 186 4.51 15.12 6.02
C LEU A 186 5.85 15.42 5.28
N ILE A 187 7.06 15.43 5.81
CA ILE A 187 8.26 15.97 5.11
C ILE A 187 8.18 17.46 4.63
N GLY A 188 7.02 18.05 4.34
CA GLY A 188 6.85 19.46 3.93
C GLY A 188 7.07 19.74 2.44
N LEU A 189 6.98 18.73 1.56
CA LEU A 189 7.14 18.89 0.11
C LEU A 189 5.86 19.39 -0.61
N VAL A 190 4.70 19.32 0.05
CA VAL A 190 3.45 19.91 -0.43
C VAL A 190 2.97 20.93 0.60
N THR A 191 3.35 22.19 0.42
CA THR A 191 2.77 23.32 1.15
C THR A 191 1.31 23.48 0.73
N ALA A 192 0.39 23.17 1.65
CA ALA A 192 -1.05 23.46 1.64
C ALA A 192 -1.67 23.90 0.30
N SER A 193 -1.59 23.07 -0.73
CA SER A 193 -2.44 23.20 -1.91
C SER A 193 -3.63 22.27 -1.69
N ASN A 194 -4.71 22.90 -1.23
CA ASN A 194 -6.07 22.40 -1.07
C ASN A 194 -6.30 20.92 -1.50
N PRO A 195 -6.52 19.97 -0.56
CA PRO A 195 -6.67 18.54 -0.86
C PRO A 195 -7.89 18.20 -1.74
N ASN A 196 -8.83 19.14 -1.94
CA ASN A 196 -9.98 18.96 -2.83
C ASN A 196 -9.67 19.10 -4.33
N LYS A 197 -8.44 19.45 -4.74
CA LYS A 197 -8.13 19.67 -6.17
C LYS A 197 -7.63 18.44 -6.94
N LEU A 198 -7.46 17.28 -6.27
CA LEU A 198 -6.95 16.06 -6.91
C LEU A 198 -8.02 14.98 -7.14
N MET A 199 -9.29 15.26 -6.85
CA MET A 199 -10.43 14.39 -7.19
C MET A 199 -11.28 15.02 -8.29
N HIS A 200 -10.74 15.15 -9.50
CA HIS A 200 -11.56 15.20 -10.70
C HIS A 200 -10.85 14.44 -11.83
N PRO A 201 -11.34 13.27 -12.25
CA PRO A 201 -11.08 12.79 -13.59
C PRO A 201 -11.84 13.70 -14.56
N THR A 202 -11.10 14.30 -15.49
CA THR A 202 -11.65 14.95 -16.67
C THR A 202 -12.48 13.94 -17.47
N ALA A 203 -13.78 13.92 -17.23
CA ALA A 203 -14.76 13.50 -18.23
C ALA A 203 -15.06 14.73 -19.10
N LYS A 204 -14.27 14.95 -20.16
CA LYS A 204 -14.76 15.69 -21.32
C LYS A 204 -15.10 14.64 -22.37
N ALA A 205 -16.40 14.37 -22.45
CA ALA A 205 -17.01 13.63 -23.53
C ALA A 205 -16.70 14.33 -24.85
N ALA A 206 -16.45 13.49 -25.86
CA ALA A 206 -16.53 13.86 -27.25
C ALA A 206 -17.94 14.35 -27.57
N ALA A 207 -18.01 15.51 -28.19
CA ALA A 207 -19.09 15.96 -29.05
C ALA A 207 -18.41 16.92 -30.04
N ASP A 208 -17.94 16.34 -31.14
CA ASP A 208 -18.27 16.73 -32.53
C ASP A 208 -17.59 15.73 -33.48
#